data_AF-A0A0L7KI42-F1
#
_entry.id   AF-A0A0L7KI42-F1
#
_cell.length_a   1.000
_cell.length_b   1.000
_cell.length_c   1.000
_cell.angle_alpha   90.00
_cell.angle_beta   90.00
_cell.angle_gamma   90.00
#
_symmetry.space_group_name_H-M   'P 1'
#
loop_
_entity.id
_entity.type
_entity.pdbx_description
1 polymer ?
#
loop_
_entity_poly.entity_id
_entity_poly.type
_entity_poly.pdbx_seq_one_letter_code
_entity_poly.pdbx_strand_id
1 'polypeptide(L)'
;AKLSLTYISDKYSVAYVTVPSPEVGKSIGRGLVKEKLAACVNIIPQVTSIYEWKNEINEDNENGNPPYLKWIGDNVPETKCSGCKD
;
A
#
# COMPACT_ATOMS: atom_id res chain seq x y z
N ALA A 1 13.01 38.38 -8.74
CA ALA A 1 13.47 37.11 -9.35
C ALA A 1 12.26 36.28 -9.74
N LYS A 2 12.10 35.94 -11.02
CA LYS A 2 11.07 35.02 -11.49
C LYS A 2 11.59 33.61 -11.16
N LEU A 3 11.02 32.95 -10.15
CA LEU A 3 11.27 31.53 -9.92
C LEU A 3 10.61 30.78 -11.08
N SER A 4 11.40 30.52 -12.11
CA SER A 4 11.08 29.51 -13.13
C SER A 4 11.06 28.17 -12.40
N LEU A 5 9.88 27.73 -11.97
CA LEU A 5 9.62 26.34 -11.63
C LEU A 5 9.70 25.56 -12.94
N THR A 6 10.91 25.19 -13.34
CA THR A 6 11.11 24.18 -14.38
C THR A 6 10.49 22.91 -13.80
N TYR A 7 9.29 22.53 -14.29
CA TYR A 7 8.67 21.26 -13.94
C TYR A 7 9.55 20.16 -14.50
N ILE A 8 10.43 19.63 -13.65
CA ILE A 8 11.25 18.49 -13.99
C ILE A 8 10.32 17.29 -13.87
N SER A 9 9.73 16.90 -15.01
CA SER A 9 9.23 15.53 -15.19
C SER A 9 10.26 14.59 -14.60
N ASP A 10 9.83 13.63 -13.78
CA ASP A 10 10.65 12.56 -13.18
C ASP A 10 11.21 12.82 -11.76
N LYS A 11 10.88 13.94 -11.10
CA LYS A 11 11.25 14.14 -9.67
C LYS A 11 10.29 13.53 -8.65
N TYR A 12 9.08 13.19 -9.06
CA TYR A 12 8.04 12.68 -8.18
C TYR A 12 7.43 11.42 -8.79
N SER A 13 7.04 10.50 -7.93
CA SER A 13 6.38 9.25 -8.33
C SER A 13 5.19 8.99 -7.40
N VAL A 14 4.19 8.28 -7.93
CA VAL A 14 3.06 7.79 -7.15
C VAL A 14 3.19 6.28 -7.11
N ALA A 15 3.26 5.72 -5.91
CA ALA A 15 3.21 4.29 -5.68
C ALA A 15 1.80 3.90 -5.20
N TYR A 16 1.26 2.84 -5.78
CA TYR A 16 0.01 2.22 -5.31
C TYR A 16 0.34 0.95 -4.55
N VAL A 17 -0.26 0.80 -3.38
CA VAL A 17 -0.08 -0.36 -2.51
C VAL A 17 -1.46 -0.78 -2.05
N THR A 18 -1.79 -2.04 -2.30
CA THR A 18 -3.02 -2.67 -1.81
C THR A 18 -2.77 -3.20 -0.40
N VAL A 19 -3.73 -3.01 0.49
CA VAL A 19 -3.59 -3.36 1.92
C VAL A 19 -4.81 -4.14 2.38
N PRO A 20 -4.65 -5.06 3.36
CA PRO A 20 -5.70 -6.00 3.77
C PRO A 20 -6.84 -5.34 4.56
N SER A 21 -6.63 -4.14 5.11
CA SER A 21 -7.65 -3.38 5.84
C SER A 21 -7.32 -1.89 5.90
N PRO A 22 -8.33 -1.03 6.18
CA PRO A 22 -8.12 0.40 6.40
C PRO A 22 -7.18 0.72 7.57
N GLU A 23 -7.17 -0.10 8.62
CA GLU A 23 -6.33 0.08 9.81
C GLU A 23 -4.85 -0.14 9.46
N VAL A 24 -4.55 -1.19 8.68
CA VAL A 24 -3.20 -1.46 8.17
C VAL A 24 -2.75 -0.33 7.27
N GLY A 25 -3.61 0.14 6.35
CA GLY A 25 -3.32 1.29 5.49
C GLY A 25 -3.01 2.56 6.28
N LYS A 26 -3.77 2.86 7.35
CA LYS A 26 -3.51 4.00 8.25
C LYS A 26 -2.19 3.86 9.00
N SER A 27 -1.88 2.66 9.48
CA SER A 27 -0.63 2.38 10.21
C SER A 27 0.58 2.62 9.31
N ILE A 28 0.58 2.01 8.12
CA ILE A 28 1.64 2.17 7.11
C ILE A 28 1.76 3.64 6.68
N GLY A 29 0.64 4.28 6.32
CA GLY A 29 0.63 5.66 5.85
C GLY A 29 1.20 6.65 6.86
N ARG A 30 0.85 6.49 8.14
CA ARG A 30 1.43 7.30 9.24
C ARG A 30 2.93 7.08 9.36
N GLY A 31 3.39 5.83 9.29
CA GLY A 31 4.81 5.48 9.34
C GLY A 31 5.61 6.13 8.22
N LEU A 32 5.15 5.98 6.96
CA LEU A 32 5.84 6.52 5.79
C LEU A 32 6.01 8.05 5.83
N VAL A 33 4.97 8.77 6.26
CA VAL A 33 5.03 10.24 6.39
C VAL A 33 5.90 10.65 7.57
N LYS A 34 5.79 9.98 8.73
CA LYS A 34 6.59 10.26 9.93
C LYS A 34 8.09 10.11 9.66
N GLU A 35 8.48 9.04 8.98
CA GLU A 35 9.86 8.73 8.61
C GLU A 35 10.32 9.49 7.35
N LYS A 36 9.48 10.38 6.78
CA LYS A 36 9.76 11.20 5.60
C LYS A 36 10.12 10.38 4.35
N LEU A 37 9.60 9.15 4.25
CA LEU A 37 9.76 8.28 3.09
C LEU A 37 8.72 8.57 2.00
N ALA A 38 7.58 9.13 2.37
CA ALA A 38 6.57 9.66 1.46
C ALA A 38 6.12 11.05 1.90
N ALA A 39 5.85 11.93 0.94
CA ALA A 39 5.35 13.28 1.23
C ALA A 39 3.87 13.25 1.67
N CYS A 40 3.07 12.35 1.10
CA CYS A 40 1.67 12.14 1.45
C CYS A 40 1.25 10.70 1.15
N VAL A 41 0.15 10.27 1.78
CA VAL A 41 -0.49 8.97 1.54
C VAL A 41 -2.00 9.18 1.51
N ASN A 42 -2.65 8.70 0.45
CA ASN A 42 -4.11 8.71 0.31
C ASN A 42 -4.64 7.30 0.57
N ILE A 43 -5.70 7.19 1.37
CA ILE A 43 -6.37 5.91 1.64
C ILE A 43 -7.68 5.91 0.87
N ILE A 44 -7.79 5.00 -0.10
CA ILE A 44 -8.97 4.84 -0.96
C ILE A 44 -9.76 3.63 -0.46
N PRO A 45 -10.96 3.81 0.12
CA PRO A 45 -11.77 2.70 0.61
C PRO A 45 -12.52 2.00 -0.54
N GLN A 46 -12.91 0.74 -0.32
CA GLN A 46 -13.83 -0.01 -1.21
C GLN A 46 -13.29 -0.23 -2.64
N VAL A 47 -11.99 -0.52 -2.77
CA VAL A 47 -11.41 -0.94 -4.05
C VAL A 47 -11.81 -2.39 -4.34
N THR A 48 -12.23 -2.67 -5.56
CA THR A 48 -12.38 -4.05 -6.05
C THR A 48 -11.21 -4.37 -6.96
N SER A 49 -10.46 -5.40 -6.61
CA SER A 49 -9.34 -5.92 -7.39
C SER A 49 -9.81 -7.05 -8.28
N ILE A 50 -9.52 -6.93 -9.57
CA ILE A 50 -9.84 -7.93 -10.59
C ILE A 50 -8.52 -8.45 -11.16
N TYR A 51 -8.27 -9.75 -11.03
CA TYR A 51 -7.01 -10.36 -11.44
C TYR A 51 -7.19 -11.82 -11.86
N GLU A 52 -6.23 -12.35 -12.62
CA GLU A 52 -6.22 -13.75 -13.01
C GLU A 52 -5.35 -14.56 -12.04
N TRP A 53 -5.89 -15.66 -11.53
CA TRP A 53 -5.15 -16.62 -10.72
C TRP A 53 -5.62 -18.03 -11.04
N LYS A 54 -4.67 -18.95 -11.28
CA LYS A 54 -4.95 -20.34 -11.68
C LYS A 54 -5.90 -20.46 -12.89
N ASN A 55 -5.74 -19.57 -13.87
CA ASN A 55 -6.59 -19.46 -15.08
C ASN A 55 -8.06 -19.09 -14.79
N GLU A 56 -8.36 -18.54 -13.61
CA GLU A 56 -9.68 -18.03 -13.26
C GLU A 56 -9.60 -16.52 -13.01
N ILE A 57 -10.59 -15.78 -13.49
CA ILE A 57 -10.76 -14.37 -13.15
C ILE A 57 -11.37 -14.28 -11.77
N ASN A 58 -10.66 -13.62 -10.87
CA ASN A 58 -11.06 -13.41 -9.49
C ASN A 58 -11.42 -11.93 -9.29
N GLU A 59 -12.45 -11.69 -8.50
CA GLU A 59 -12.84 -10.36 -8.03
C GLU A 59 -12.82 -10.36 -6.52
N ASP A 60 -12.02 -9.47 -5.92
CA ASP A 60 -11.93 -9.33 -4.48
C ASP A 60 -12.15 -7.89 -4.06
N ASN A 61 -12.98 -7.69 -3.04
CA ASN A 61 -13.05 -6.41 -2.37
C ASN A 61 -11.81 -6.27 -1.48
N GLU A 62 -10.97 -5.25 -1.69
CA GLU A 62 -9.73 -5.05 -0.93
C GLU A 62 -9.96 -4.68 0.54
N ASN A 63 -11.21 -4.63 1.00
CA ASN A 63 -11.53 -4.77 2.42
C ASN A 63 -11.19 -6.18 2.97
N GLY A 64 -10.68 -7.07 2.12
CA GLY A 64 -10.07 -8.35 2.44
C GLY A 64 -10.35 -9.34 1.33
N ASN A 65 -9.31 -9.92 0.75
CA ASN A 65 -9.38 -11.15 -0.04
C ASN A 65 -9.08 -12.31 0.91
N PRO A 66 -10.09 -12.99 1.49
CA PRO A 66 -9.82 -13.97 2.55
C PRO A 66 -8.89 -15.11 2.10
N PRO A 67 -9.00 -15.65 0.86
CA PRO A 67 -8.02 -16.59 0.32
C PRO A 67 -6.58 -16.05 0.28
N TYR A 68 -6.36 -14.81 -0.14
CA TYR A 68 -5.03 -14.21 -0.21
C TYR A 68 -4.49 -13.81 1.16
N LEU A 69 -5.33 -13.33 2.08
CA LEU A 69 -4.93 -13.10 3.47
C LEU A 69 -4.54 -14.41 4.15
N LYS A 70 -5.28 -15.49 3.88
CA LYS A 70 -4.91 -16.84 4.32
C LYS A 70 -3.58 -17.27 3.69
N TRP A 71 -3.38 -17.06 2.40
CA TRP A 71 -2.12 -17.38 1.74
C TRP A 71 -0.94 -16.59 2.34
N ILE A 72 -1.10 -15.30 2.60
CA ILE A 72 -0.08 -14.48 3.27
C ILE A 72 0.22 -15.04 4.65
N GLY A 73 -0.79 -15.35 5.46
CA GLY A 73 -0.58 -15.95 6.79
C GLY A 73 0.11 -17.32 6.73
N ASP A 74 -0.17 -18.11 5.68
CA ASP A 74 0.40 -19.45 5.50
C ASP A 74 1.84 -19.42 4.90
N ASN A 75 2.20 -18.37 4.13
CA ASN A 75 3.41 -18.37 3.30
C ASN A 75 4.39 -17.22 3.56
N VAL A 76 3.96 -16.12 4.19
CA VAL A 76 4.81 -14.98 4.51
C VAL A 76 5.21 -15.07 5.99
N PRO A 77 6.49 -15.34 6.31
CA PRO A 77 6.92 -15.38 7.70
C PRO A 77 6.69 -14.01 8.35
N GLU A 78 6.14 -14.01 9.57
CA GLU A 78 5.96 -12.78 10.34
C GLU A 78 7.31 -12.08 10.50
N THR A 79 7.48 -10.96 9.80
CA THR A 79 8.64 -10.10 10.02
C THR A 79 8.33 -9.20 11.20
N LYS A 80 8.75 -9.61 12.40
CA LYS A 80 8.90 -8.65 13.49
C LYS A 80 9.88 -7.58 13.02
N CYS A 81 9.39 -6.37 12.78
CA CYS A 81 10.24 -5.22 12.50
C CYS A 81 11.15 -5.02 13.72
N SER A 82 12.42 -5.39 13.60
CA SER A 82 13.38 -5.41 14.71
C SER A 82 13.78 -4.01 15.23
N GLY A 83 13.11 -2.95 14.76
CA GLY A 83 13.39 -1.56 15.12
C GLY A 83 12.18 -0.68 15.43
N CYS A 84 10.94 -1.19 15.28
CA CYS A 84 9.76 -0.43 15.69
C CYS A 84 9.54 -0.66 17.19
N LYS A 85 9.87 0.34 18.02
CA LYS A 85 9.35 0.40 19.38
C LYS A 85 7.86 0.72 19.31
N ASP A 86 7.08 0.01 20.13
CA ASP A 86 5.64 0.19 20.34
C ASP A 86 5.26 1.66 20.59
#